data_AF-A0A7J5ZEF1-F1
#
_entry.id   AF-A0A7J5ZEF1-F1
#
_cell.length_a   1.000
_cell.length_b   1.000
_cell.length_c   1.000
_cell.angle_alpha   90.00
_cell.angle_beta   90.00
_cell.angle_gamma   90.00
#
_symmetry.space_group_name_H-M   'P 1'
#
loop_
_entity.id
_entity.type
_entity.pdbx_description
1 polymer ?
#
loop_
_entity_poly.entity_id
_entity_poly.type
_entity_poly.pdbx_seq_one_letter_code
_entity_poly.pdbx_strand_id
1 'polypeptide(L)'
;MVDITKYLAELNVKLQDTNQLFSSLLSNVKSFEAKLKLWQLQLEKGNTVHFPTLQEQKPAVTSEYAGECAKLHQAFRERFQDVNRYQKELNIFATPFNVEPADVPENLQLEIIELQSNDELKARYNNLPLLEF
;
A
#
# COMPACT_ATOMS: atom_id res chain seq x y z
N MET A 1 -9.88 2.63 20.71
CA MET A 1 -10.33 3.18 19.41
C MET A 1 -9.62 4.47 19.01
N VAL A 2 -9.32 5.42 19.92
CA VAL A 2 -8.64 6.69 19.58
C VAL A 2 -7.37 6.52 18.74
N ASP A 3 -6.48 5.61 19.14
CA ASP A 3 -5.24 5.31 18.39
C ASP A 3 -5.51 4.81 16.96
N ILE A 4 -6.42 3.84 16.78
CA ILE A 4 -6.78 3.30 15.45
C ILE A 4 -7.40 4.39 14.57
N THR A 5 -8.31 5.20 15.13
CA THR A 5 -8.94 6.30 14.39
C THR A 5 -7.90 7.33 13.94
N LYS A 6 -6.89 7.62 14.77
CA LYS A 6 -5.78 8.49 14.39
C LYS A 6 -4.98 7.89 13.22
N TYR A 7 -4.62 6.61 13.29
CA TYR A 7 -3.91 5.94 12.20
C TYR A 7 -4.70 5.90 10.89
N LEU A 8 -6.03 5.71 10.98
CA LEU A 8 -6.92 5.80 9.84
C LEU A 8 -6.98 7.21 9.24
N ALA A 9 -7.03 8.25 10.08
CA ALA A 9 -7.02 9.63 9.62
C ALA A 9 -5.71 9.97 8.89
N GLU A 10 -4.57 9.55 9.46
CA GLU A 10 -3.25 9.71 8.82
C GLU A 10 -3.17 9.00 7.47
N LEU A 11 -3.68 7.76 7.39
CA LEU A 11 -3.76 7.04 6.11
C LEU A 11 -4.69 7.79 5.14
N ASN A 12 -5.86 8.23 5.58
CA ASN A 12 -6.82 8.91 4.71
C ASN A 12 -6.23 10.19 4.10
N VAL A 13 -5.49 10.98 4.87
CA VAL A 13 -4.75 12.15 4.35
C VAL A 13 -3.77 11.71 3.27
N LYS A 14 -3.00 10.64 3.50
CA LYS A 14 -2.08 10.10 2.49
C LYS A 14 -2.82 9.64 1.23
N LEU A 15 -3.98 9.01 1.34
CA LEU A 15 -4.75 8.52 0.19
C LEU A 15 -5.44 9.64 -0.60
N GLN A 16 -5.66 10.81 0.01
CA GLN A 16 -6.30 11.97 -0.63
C GLN A 16 -5.30 12.90 -1.32
N ASP A 17 -3.99 12.69 -1.14
CA ASP A 17 -2.98 13.47 -1.84
C ASP A 17 -3.11 13.27 -3.36
N THR A 18 -3.31 14.35 -4.10
CA THR A 18 -3.50 14.36 -5.55
C THR A 18 -2.18 14.30 -6.31
N ASN A 19 -1.05 14.53 -5.64
CA ASN A 19 0.30 14.53 -6.23
C ASN A 19 1.08 13.26 -5.87
N GLN A 20 0.42 12.10 -5.97
CA GLN A 20 1.07 10.82 -5.72
C GLN A 20 0.83 9.83 -6.87
N LEU A 21 1.84 9.01 -7.13
CA LEU A 21 1.71 7.88 -8.04
C LEU A 21 0.74 6.85 -7.47
N PHE A 22 0.02 6.18 -8.37
CA PHE A 22 -0.87 5.08 -7.98
C PHE A 22 -0.11 3.98 -7.21
N SER A 23 1.15 3.70 -7.59
CA SER A 23 2.03 2.77 -6.89
C SER A 23 2.33 3.18 -5.44
N SER A 24 2.47 4.49 -5.18
CA SER A 24 2.62 5.04 -3.82
C SER A 24 1.34 4.87 -3.01
N LEU A 25 0.18 5.16 -3.62
CA LEU A 25 -1.13 4.95 -3.00
C LEU A 25 -1.32 3.49 -2.60
N LEU A 26 -1.02 2.56 -3.51
CA LEU A 26 -1.08 1.12 -3.25
C LEU A 26 -0.10 0.69 -2.14
N SER A 27 1.11 1.24 -2.14
CA SER A 27 2.10 0.95 -1.10
C SER A 27 1.63 1.41 0.29
N ASN A 28 0.97 2.57 0.37
CA ASN A 28 0.36 3.07 1.61
C ASN A 28 -0.74 2.12 2.13
N VAL A 29 -1.63 1.67 1.25
CA VAL A 29 -2.69 0.69 1.59
C VAL A 29 -2.09 -0.61 2.10
N LYS A 30 -1.12 -1.19 1.38
CA LYS A 30 -0.47 -2.46 1.75
C LYS A 30 0.30 -2.37 3.06
N SER A 31 1.02 -1.27 3.27
CA SER A 31 1.71 -1.02 4.53
C SER A 31 0.71 -0.98 5.69
N PHE A 32 -0.46 -0.37 5.49
CA PHE A 32 -1.49 -0.30 6.51
C PHE A 32 -2.13 -1.67 6.78
N GLU A 33 -2.45 -2.45 5.75
CA GLU A 33 -2.96 -3.82 5.89
C GLU A 33 -1.99 -4.70 6.69
N ALA A 34 -0.69 -4.62 6.39
CA ALA A 34 0.35 -5.34 7.14
C ALA A 34 0.42 -4.91 8.61
N LYS A 35 0.26 -3.60 8.90
CA LYS A 35 0.19 -3.07 10.27
C LYS A 35 -1.02 -3.62 11.01
N LEU A 36 -2.21 -3.63 10.39
CA LEU A 36 -3.44 -4.17 11.01
C LEU A 36 -3.26 -5.64 11.42
N LYS A 37 -2.65 -6.45 10.55
CA LYS A 37 -2.35 -7.85 10.85
C LYS A 37 -1.36 -8.01 12.01
N LEU A 38 -0.30 -7.19 12.03
CA LEU A 38 0.68 -7.19 13.12
C LEU A 38 0.02 -6.78 14.45
N TRP A 39 -0.75 -5.69 14.44
CA TRP A 39 -1.43 -5.17 15.60
C TRP A 39 -2.46 -6.14 16.17
N GLN A 40 -3.22 -6.82 15.32
CA GLN A 40 -4.10 -7.90 15.75
C GLN A 40 -3.33 -8.95 16.57
N LEU A 41 -2.24 -9.49 16.01
CA LEU A 41 -1.41 -10.52 16.68
C LEU A 41 -0.78 -10.04 17.99
N GLN A 42 -0.41 -8.75 18.06
CA GLN A 42 0.16 -8.16 19.27
C GLN A 42 -0.91 -7.94 20.34
N LEU A 43 -2.08 -7.43 19.95
CA LEU A 43 -3.21 -7.22 20.86
C LEU A 43 -3.78 -8.54 21.38
N GLU A 44 -3.79 -9.62 20.58
CA GLU A 44 -4.14 -10.97 21.07
C GLU A 44 -3.20 -11.44 22.20
N LYS A 45 -1.96 -10.94 22.24
CA LYS A 45 -0.94 -11.24 23.26
C LYS A 45 -0.87 -10.19 24.38
N GLY A 46 -1.79 -9.23 24.42
CA GLY A 46 -1.75 -8.14 25.41
C GLY A 46 -0.69 -7.07 25.16
N ASN A 47 -0.03 -7.07 24.00
CA ASN A 47 0.98 -6.08 23.66
C ASN A 47 0.34 -4.83 23.05
N THR A 48 0.39 -3.72 23.79
CA THR A 48 -0.19 -2.43 23.41
C THR A 48 0.86 -1.40 22.98
N VAL A 49 2.09 -1.80 22.61
CA VAL A 49 3.23 -0.88 22.36
C VAL A 49 2.97 0.15 21.25
N HIS A 50 2.11 -0.16 20.29
CA HIS A 50 1.71 0.76 19.21
C HIS A 50 0.38 1.45 19.49
N PHE A 51 -0.13 1.40 20.71
CA PHE A 51 -1.40 2.01 21.10
C PHE A 51 -1.19 2.83 22.37
N PRO A 52 -0.55 4.02 22.29
CA PRO A 52 -0.20 4.80 23.48
C PRO A 52 -1.40 5.11 24.38
N THR A 53 -2.55 5.52 23.79
CA THR A 53 -3.76 5.78 24.59
C THR A 53 -4.29 4.51 25.24
N LEU A 54 -4.27 3.38 24.53
CA LEU A 54 -4.65 2.08 25.11
C LEU A 54 -3.69 1.63 26.21
N GLN A 55 -2.39 1.86 26.04
CA GLN A 55 -1.36 1.50 27.00
C GLN A 55 -1.52 2.28 28.31
N GLU A 56 -1.87 3.56 28.23
CA GLU A 56 -2.19 4.39 29.41
C GLU A 56 -3.43 3.88 30.16
N GLN A 57 -4.43 3.39 29.44
CA GLN A 57 -5.66 2.84 30.04
C GLN A 57 -5.44 1.51 30.76
N LYS A 58 -4.34 0.79 30.48
CA LYS A 58 -3.99 -0.50 31.08
C LYS A 58 -5.18 -1.47 31.14
N PRO A 59 -5.83 -1.77 30.00
CA PRO A 59 -6.97 -2.66 29.97
C PRO A 59 -6.57 -4.06 30.47
N ALA A 60 -7.48 -4.71 31.21
CA ALA A 60 -7.25 -6.09 31.67
C ALA A 60 -7.26 -7.11 30.51
N VAL A 61 -7.98 -6.80 29.43
CA VAL A 61 -8.12 -7.66 28.25
C VAL A 61 -8.05 -6.81 26.99
N THR A 62 -7.33 -7.30 25.98
CA THR A 62 -7.10 -6.59 24.71
C THR A 62 -7.75 -7.27 23.49
N SER A 63 -8.43 -8.41 23.69
CA SER A 63 -9.01 -9.22 22.60
C SER A 63 -10.09 -8.50 21.79
N GLU A 64 -10.84 -7.59 22.41
CA GLU A 64 -11.84 -6.77 21.70
C GLU A 64 -11.16 -5.85 20.68
N TYR A 65 -10.06 -5.20 21.05
CA TYR A 65 -9.28 -4.34 20.15
C TYR A 65 -8.63 -5.14 19.01
N ALA A 66 -8.17 -6.36 19.30
CA ALA A 66 -7.71 -7.28 18.26
C ALA A 66 -8.83 -7.61 17.26
N GLY A 67 -10.05 -7.84 17.76
CA GLY A 67 -11.24 -8.06 16.93
C GLY A 67 -11.54 -6.87 16.02
N GLU A 68 -11.40 -5.64 16.51
CA GLU A 68 -11.56 -4.43 15.70
C GLU A 68 -10.46 -4.32 14.61
N CYS A 69 -9.20 -4.64 14.92
CA CYS A 69 -8.14 -4.72 13.91
C CYS A 69 -8.45 -5.77 12.84
N ALA A 70 -8.99 -6.94 13.23
CA ALA A 70 -9.36 -8.00 12.29
C ALA A 70 -10.50 -7.57 11.36
N LYS A 71 -11.56 -6.93 11.89
CA LYS A 71 -12.67 -6.37 11.09
C LYS A 71 -12.17 -5.34 10.09
N LEU A 72 -11.30 -4.42 10.55
CA LEU A 72 -10.76 -3.37 9.70
C LEU A 72 -9.85 -3.95 8.60
N HIS A 73 -9.02 -4.94 8.93
CA HIS A 73 -8.20 -5.65 7.96
C HIS A 73 -9.05 -6.31 6.87
N GLN A 74 -10.15 -6.98 7.25
CA GLN A 74 -11.07 -7.59 6.29
C GLN A 74 -11.72 -6.53 5.39
N ALA A 75 -12.23 -5.43 5.96
CA ALA A 75 -12.82 -4.33 5.19
C ALA A 75 -11.83 -3.70 4.20
N PHE A 76 -10.55 -3.59 4.57
CA PHE A 76 -9.49 -3.12 3.67
C PHE A 76 -9.27 -4.09 2.51
N ARG A 77 -9.18 -5.40 2.79
CA ARG A 77 -8.99 -6.42 1.75
C ARG A 77 -10.12 -6.41 0.73
N GLU A 78 -11.36 -6.29 1.18
CA GLU A 78 -12.53 -6.20 0.32
C GLU A 78 -12.53 -4.91 -0.51
N ARG A 79 -12.29 -3.76 0.13
CA ARG A 79 -12.29 -2.46 -0.53
C ARG A 79 -11.22 -2.33 -1.61
N PHE A 80 -10.05 -2.92 -1.40
CA PHE A 80 -8.90 -2.81 -2.31
C PHE A 80 -8.62 -4.10 -3.11
N GLN A 81 -9.60 -5.00 -3.18
CA GLN A 81 -9.46 -6.27 -3.90
C GLN A 81 -9.12 -6.09 -5.37
N ASP A 82 -9.80 -5.16 -6.05
CA ASP A 82 -9.56 -4.87 -7.47
C ASP A 82 -8.16 -4.28 -7.71
N VAL A 83 -7.68 -3.43 -6.79
CA VAL A 83 -6.34 -2.86 -6.89
C VAL A 83 -5.27 -3.95 -6.82
N ASN A 84 -5.47 -4.95 -5.97
CA ASN A 84 -4.59 -6.12 -5.92
C ASN A 84 -4.66 -6.97 -7.19
N ARG A 85 -5.82 -7.01 -7.86
CA ARG A 85 -6.00 -7.71 -9.14
C ARG A 85 -5.18 -7.06 -10.26
N TYR A 86 -5.18 -5.73 -10.34
CA TYR A 86 -4.46 -4.96 -11.36
C TYR A 86 -3.00 -4.66 -11.02
N GLN A 87 -2.51 -5.18 -9.90
CA GLN A 87 -1.20 -4.81 -9.39
C GLN A 87 -0.08 -5.12 -10.40
N LYS A 88 -0.20 -6.21 -11.15
CA LYS A 88 0.82 -6.58 -12.14
C LYS A 88 0.88 -5.55 -13.27
N GLU A 89 -0.26 -5.16 -13.82
CA GLU A 89 -0.33 -4.12 -14.84
C GLU A 89 0.21 -2.78 -14.30
N LEU A 90 -0.18 -2.41 -13.08
CA LEU A 90 0.27 -1.17 -12.44
C LEU A 90 1.78 -1.14 -12.18
N ASN A 91 2.40 -2.27 -11.83
CA ASN A 91 3.84 -2.35 -11.63
C ASN A 91 4.61 -2.14 -12.93
N ILE A 92 4.06 -2.59 -14.07
CA ILE A 92 4.64 -2.35 -15.40
C ILE A 92 4.68 -0.85 -15.68
N PHE A 93 3.61 -0.12 -15.41
CA PHE A 93 3.58 1.35 -15.57
C PHE A 93 4.46 2.08 -14.55
N ALA A 94 4.62 1.55 -13.34
CA ALA A 94 5.46 2.17 -12.32
C ALA A 94 6.96 2.02 -12.61
N THR A 95 7.36 0.97 -13.34
CA THR A 95 8.77 0.65 -13.61
C THR A 95 9.03 0.17 -15.04
N PRO A 96 8.54 0.89 -16.07
CA PRO A 96 8.50 0.39 -17.44
C PRO A 96 9.89 0.09 -18.02
N PHE A 97 10.93 0.76 -17.54
CA PHE A 97 12.31 0.56 -17.98
C PHE A 97 13.08 -0.56 -17.27
N ASN A 98 12.50 -1.16 -16.22
CA ASN A 98 13.14 -2.17 -15.37
C ASN A 98 12.37 -3.51 -15.31
N VAL A 99 11.31 -3.66 -16.11
CA VAL A 99 10.58 -4.93 -16.23
C VAL A 99 11.20 -5.80 -17.32
N GLU A 100 11.22 -7.12 -17.09
CA GLU A 100 11.60 -8.09 -18.12
C GLU A 100 10.45 -8.25 -19.12
N PRO A 101 10.63 -7.97 -20.43
CA PRO A 101 9.56 -8.09 -21.41
C PRO A 101 8.87 -9.45 -21.43
N ALA A 102 9.59 -10.55 -21.14
CA ALA A 102 9.00 -11.89 -21.05
C ALA A 102 8.00 -12.07 -19.88
N ASP A 103 8.09 -11.26 -18.83
CA ASP A 103 7.21 -11.32 -17.66
C ASP A 103 5.96 -10.41 -17.77
N VAL A 104 5.86 -9.65 -18.86
CA VAL A 104 4.76 -8.72 -19.17
C VAL A 104 3.65 -9.48 -19.94
N PRO A 105 2.34 -9.10 -19.80
CA PRO A 105 1.27 -9.66 -20.62
C PRO A 105 1.61 -9.66 -22.11
N GLU A 106 1.32 -10.75 -22.81
CA GLU A 106 1.71 -10.98 -24.23
C GLU A 106 1.37 -9.80 -25.14
N ASN A 107 0.21 -9.18 -24.93
CA ASN A 107 -0.27 -8.06 -25.72
C ASN A 107 0.51 -6.74 -25.49
N LEU A 108 1.38 -6.66 -24.48
CA LEU A 108 2.16 -5.47 -24.14
C LEU A 108 3.69 -5.67 -24.33
N GLN A 109 4.15 -6.89 -24.66
CA GLN A 109 5.58 -7.21 -24.68
C GLN A 109 6.35 -6.40 -25.72
N LEU A 110 5.81 -6.29 -26.95
CA LEU A 110 6.42 -5.52 -28.03
C LEU A 110 6.48 -4.03 -27.71
N GLU A 111 5.40 -3.49 -27.14
CA GLU A 111 5.29 -2.08 -26.76
C GLU A 111 6.28 -1.71 -25.66
N ILE A 112 6.51 -2.60 -24.69
CA ILE A 112 7.54 -2.45 -23.67
C ILE A 112 8.95 -2.49 -24.27
N ILE A 113 9.22 -3.37 -25.23
CA ILE A 113 10.53 -3.43 -25.91
C ILE A 113 10.80 -2.12 -26.67
N GLU A 114 9.81 -1.61 -27.40
CA GLU A 114 9.90 -0.33 -28.10
C GLU A 114 10.13 0.83 -27.14
N LEU A 115 9.37 0.89 -26.04
CA LEU A 115 9.53 1.90 -25.00
C LEU A 115 10.92 1.85 -24.37
N GLN A 116 11.40 0.65 -23.99
CA GLN A 116 12.69 0.45 -23.34
C GLN A 116 13.89 0.77 -24.22
N SER A 117 13.73 0.65 -25.55
CA SER A 117 14.76 0.98 -26.53
C SER A 117 14.89 2.49 -26.80
N ASN A 118 13.97 3.30 -26.28
CA ASN A 118 14.02 4.75 -26.44
C ASN A 118 14.90 5.39 -25.35
N ASP A 119 16.16 5.65 -25.70
CA ASP A 119 17.15 6.25 -24.79
C ASP A 119 16.75 7.64 -24.29
N GLU A 120 16.02 8.43 -25.10
CA GLU A 120 15.57 9.77 -24.68
C GLU A 120 14.49 9.66 -23.59
N LEU A 121 13.50 8.78 -23.78
CA LEU A 121 12.47 8.52 -22.78
C LEU A 121 13.08 7.92 -21.51
N LYS A 122 14.03 7.00 -21.64
CA LYS A 122 14.76 6.42 -20.50
C LYS A 122 15.55 7.47 -19.72
N ALA A 123 16.23 8.37 -20.42
CA ALA A 123 16.96 9.47 -19.80
C ALA A 123 16.02 10.44 -19.08
N ARG A 124 14.88 10.80 -19.68
CA ARG A 124 13.87 11.64 -19.03
C ARG A 124 13.30 10.95 -17.78
N TYR A 125 13.03 9.65 -17.84
CA TYR A 125 12.46 8.87 -16.73
C TYR A 125 13.40 8.84 -15.53
N ASN A 126 14.72 8.77 -15.77
CA ASN A 126 15.72 8.78 -14.70
C ASN A 126 15.93 10.17 -14.08
N ASN A 127 15.59 11.24 -14.80
CA ASN A 127 15.89 12.62 -14.40
C ASN A 127 14.67 13.38 -13.87
N LEU A 128 13.46 12.90 -14.15
CA LEU A 128 12.20 13.54 -13.73
C LEU A 128 11.43 12.64 -12.76
N PRO A 129 10.68 13.23 -11.81
CA PRO A 129 9.67 12.49 -11.07
C PRO A 129 8.69 11.85 -12.06
N LEU A 130 8.26 10.62 -11.78
CA LEU A 130 7.23 9.90 -12.56
C LEU A 130 5.90 10.69 -12.70
N LEU A 131 5.63 11.66 -11.82
CA LEU A 131 4.47 12.56 -11.92
C LEU A 131 4.64 13.67 -12.97
N GLU A 132 5.87 13.92 -13.40
CA GLU A 132 6.25 14.96 -14.38
C GLU A 132 6.64 14.34 -15.75
N PHE A 133 6.51 13.02 -15.88
CA PHE A 133 6.79 12.24 -17.08
C PHE A 133 5.51 12.06 -17.91
#